data_AF-A0A7X8U8X8-F1
#
_entry.id   AF-A0A7X8U8X8-F1
#
_cell.length_a   1.000
_cell.length_b   1.000
_cell.length_c   1.000
_cell.angle_alpha   90.00
_cell.angle_beta   90.00
_cell.angle_gamma   90.00
#
_symmetry.space_group_name_H-M   'P 1'
#
loop_
_entity.id
_entity.type
_entity.pdbx_description
1 polymer ?
#
loop_
_entity_poly.entity_id
_entity_poly.type
_entity_poly.pdbx_seq_one_letter_code
_entity_poly.pdbx_strand_id
1 'polypeptide(L)'
;MQKYKPGLFLIIGALIICLCAGCSAVTLLKGNGGQQEFSFIYMGDSQADPETGDYSAWGKMLSQAAADKSRPAFVMIGGDLVNDGSSQEEWDRFLTAAEPVRKKLRLYPAMGNHDNTALFKQIFELPENGPEGRQEAFYSFDYGDAHFTVMDSNLMGAASQEDIKWLEQDLAQTNKTYRIVMFHHPAYPAVDIPKDSQRADVIQKNFVPVMEKAGVDLVLCGHQHVYMRTHPLKNGRRNGEGIVYLMGYSGGKQYSPGAYDYAACSMGGQPVYSIITVNAQGIAIKTMDSSGQVLDFTGAPDISAEQQDLIITIKGDGIQGEKKFTMEELAAQPEAGFQHVYSTINNWPTARFYAVRGITVRSILQAAGVLGTARAITFRSDDSYEMSFTREQLLDTPQYYYPRVKEGAEEGAQPVEPVIAYEYKEGSADMGSAVADVPCLIIGQRNPFEHTNPAFVVNVAEIIVSSRDPGQWEAVTTFPAEGGIAVGESVKLQHKFSGLVKLHYTLDGTDPTELSPLYNPSTYQPELNVPIPIKETTVIKVLVSGYGKHNSEIKSFTFNAH
;
A
#
# COMPACT_ATOMS: atom_id res chain seq x y z
N MET A 1 -39.15 -24.56 3.79
CA MET A 1 -38.41 -23.97 4.92
C MET A 1 -39.23 -22.83 5.49
N GLN A 2 -39.32 -22.75 6.81
CA GLN A 2 -40.15 -21.79 7.53
C GLN A 2 -39.31 -20.51 7.72
N LYS A 3 -39.73 -19.39 7.12
CA LYS A 3 -39.09 -18.08 7.34
C LYS A 3 -39.13 -17.75 8.85
N TYR A 4 -37.99 -17.42 9.44
CA TYR A 4 -37.87 -17.18 10.89
C TYR A 4 -38.20 -15.71 11.19
N LYS A 5 -39.12 -15.43 12.14
CA LYS A 5 -39.45 -14.10 12.65
C LYS A 5 -38.96 -13.95 14.10
N PRO A 6 -38.33 -12.84 14.50
CA PRO A 6 -38.07 -12.57 15.91
C PRO A 6 -39.32 -12.04 16.63
N GLY A 7 -39.54 -12.51 17.85
CA GLY A 7 -40.75 -12.29 18.66
C GLY A 7 -40.84 -10.89 19.30
N LEU A 8 -42.09 -10.42 19.42
CA LEU A 8 -42.50 -9.16 20.04
C LEU A 8 -42.67 -9.36 21.56
N PHE A 9 -41.97 -8.59 22.40
CA PHE A 9 -42.19 -8.59 23.85
C PHE A 9 -43.05 -7.38 24.28
N LEU A 10 -44.20 -7.68 24.90
CA LEU A 10 -45.05 -6.75 25.64
C LEU A 10 -44.41 -6.42 27.00
N ILE A 11 -44.38 -5.14 27.37
CA ILE A 11 -44.00 -4.69 28.72
C ILE A 11 -45.30 -4.40 29.50
N ILE A 12 -45.55 -5.18 30.55
CA ILE A 12 -46.50 -4.84 31.62
C ILE A 12 -45.68 -4.60 32.89
N GLY A 13 -45.84 -3.41 33.46
CA GLY A 13 -45.16 -2.99 34.68
C GLY A 13 -45.80 -3.55 35.95
N ALA A 14 -44.96 -3.88 36.93
CA ALA A 14 -45.30 -3.82 38.34
C ALA A 14 -44.02 -3.58 39.16
N LEU A 15 -44.02 -2.48 39.90
CA LEU A 15 -42.96 -2.00 40.77
C LEU A 15 -43.04 -2.74 42.12
N ILE A 16 -42.01 -3.51 42.48
CA ILE A 16 -41.75 -3.91 43.88
C ILE A 16 -40.25 -3.77 44.14
N ILE A 17 -39.92 -2.89 45.09
CA ILE A 17 -38.57 -2.63 45.57
C ILE A 17 -38.16 -3.75 46.54
N CYS A 18 -37.03 -4.40 46.28
CA CYS A 18 -36.27 -5.10 47.31
C CYS A 18 -34.78 -5.11 46.93
N LEU A 19 -33.94 -4.48 47.75
CA LEU A 19 -32.48 -4.46 47.61
C LEU A 19 -31.91 -5.86 47.87
N CYS A 20 -31.04 -6.36 46.99
CA CYS A 20 -29.88 -7.19 47.32
C CYS A 20 -28.92 -7.28 46.12
N ALA A 21 -27.63 -7.37 46.44
CA ALA A 21 -26.49 -7.23 45.54
C ALA A 21 -26.30 -8.37 44.52
N GLY A 22 -25.70 -8.04 43.37
CA GLY A 22 -25.03 -9.01 42.48
C GLY A 22 -25.43 -8.90 41.00
N CYS A 23 -24.44 -8.71 40.13
CA CYS A 23 -24.50 -8.74 38.65
C CYS A 23 -25.40 -7.68 37.97
N SER A 24 -24.79 -6.54 37.62
CA SER A 24 -25.41 -5.59 36.69
C SER A 24 -25.23 -6.05 35.24
N ALA A 25 -26.34 -6.46 34.64
CA ALA A 25 -26.56 -6.43 33.21
C ALA A 25 -26.30 -5.03 32.65
N VAL A 26 -25.60 -4.95 31.52
CA VAL A 26 -25.38 -3.71 30.79
C VAL A 26 -26.73 -3.21 30.27
N THR A 27 -27.16 -2.09 30.84
CA THR A 27 -28.30 -1.30 30.37
C THR A 27 -27.86 -0.57 29.10
N LEU A 28 -28.62 -0.73 28.02
CA LEU A 28 -28.56 0.14 26.83
C LEU A 28 -28.89 1.58 27.27
N LEU A 29 -27.84 2.40 27.40
CA LEU A 29 -27.96 3.84 27.56
C LEU A 29 -27.78 4.49 26.19
N LYS A 30 -28.79 5.25 25.75
CA LYS A 30 -28.63 6.28 24.72
C LYS A 30 -27.51 7.22 25.16
N GLY A 31 -26.41 7.26 24.41
CA GLY A 31 -25.33 8.23 24.56
C GLY A 31 -25.36 9.25 23.41
N ASN A 32 -25.28 10.53 23.74
CA ASN A 32 -25.10 11.63 22.80
C ASN A 32 -23.73 11.55 22.11
N GLY A 33 -23.72 11.49 20.78
CA GLY A 33 -22.84 12.28 19.89
C GLY A 33 -21.32 12.25 20.09
N GLY A 34 -20.70 11.06 20.15
CA GLY A 34 -19.28 10.87 19.83
C GLY A 34 -19.16 9.87 18.69
N GLN A 35 -18.38 10.17 17.65
CA GLN A 35 -18.13 9.25 16.51
C GLN A 35 -17.63 7.92 17.05
N GLN A 36 -18.44 6.85 16.90
CA GLN A 36 -18.10 5.53 17.39
C GLN A 36 -17.22 4.83 16.35
N GLU A 37 -15.96 4.59 16.69
CA GLU A 37 -15.08 3.73 15.90
C GLU A 37 -15.70 2.34 15.75
N PHE A 38 -15.62 1.80 14.54
CA PHE A 38 -16.00 0.41 14.27
C PHE A 38 -15.16 -0.17 13.13
N SER A 39 -15.14 -1.50 13.05
CA SER A 39 -14.53 -2.21 11.93
C SER A 39 -15.50 -3.20 11.29
N PHE A 40 -15.29 -3.55 10.03
CA PHE A 40 -16.03 -4.59 9.33
C PHE A 40 -15.11 -5.41 8.42
N ILE A 41 -15.54 -6.63 8.09
CA ILE A 41 -14.79 -7.53 7.22
C ILE A 41 -15.24 -7.29 5.78
N TYR A 42 -14.30 -7.25 4.85
CA TYR A 42 -14.58 -7.24 3.41
C TYR A 42 -13.87 -8.39 2.70
N MET A 43 -14.63 -9.10 1.86
CA MET A 43 -14.15 -10.21 1.03
C MET A 43 -14.88 -10.15 -0.33
N GLY A 44 -14.17 -10.29 -1.45
CA GLY A 44 -14.79 -10.45 -2.78
C GLY A 44 -14.73 -11.90 -3.25
N ASP A 45 -15.58 -12.28 -4.21
CA ASP A 45 -15.48 -13.52 -5.01
C ASP A 45 -15.10 -14.75 -4.18
N SER A 46 -15.98 -15.15 -3.26
CA SER A 46 -15.73 -16.29 -2.36
C SER A 46 -15.83 -17.65 -3.04
N GLN A 47 -16.20 -17.66 -4.33
CA GLN A 47 -16.43 -18.84 -5.16
C GLN A 47 -15.52 -20.01 -4.81
N ALA A 48 -16.11 -21.20 -4.82
CA ALA A 48 -15.44 -22.44 -4.46
C ALA A 48 -14.12 -22.61 -5.23
N ASP A 49 -13.18 -23.29 -4.59
CA ASP A 49 -11.94 -23.69 -5.26
C ASP A 49 -12.26 -24.43 -6.57
N PRO A 50 -11.65 -24.04 -7.71
CA PRO A 50 -11.99 -24.61 -9.01
C PRO A 50 -11.57 -26.07 -9.15
N GLU A 51 -10.63 -26.56 -8.34
CA GLU A 51 -10.16 -27.94 -8.35
C GLU A 51 -10.98 -28.84 -7.41
N THR A 52 -11.25 -28.36 -6.19
CA THR A 52 -11.92 -29.19 -5.16
C THR A 52 -13.43 -28.95 -5.08
N GLY A 53 -13.91 -27.79 -5.52
CA GLY A 53 -15.29 -27.35 -5.35
C GLY A 53 -15.67 -27.05 -3.89
N ASP A 54 -14.71 -26.85 -2.99
CA ASP A 54 -14.98 -26.54 -1.58
C ASP A 54 -14.71 -25.06 -1.21
N TYR A 55 -15.24 -24.65 -0.06
CA TYR A 55 -15.15 -23.31 0.51
C TYR A 55 -14.26 -23.25 1.76
N SER A 56 -13.43 -24.27 1.99
CA SER A 56 -12.69 -24.42 3.25
C SER A 56 -11.67 -23.30 3.47
N ALA A 57 -10.93 -22.93 2.42
CA ALA A 57 -9.97 -21.82 2.45
C ALA A 57 -10.67 -20.49 2.78
N TRP A 58 -11.79 -20.22 2.10
CA TRP A 58 -12.61 -19.04 2.35
C TRP A 58 -13.16 -19.01 3.78
N GLY A 59 -13.77 -20.11 4.25
CA GLY A 59 -14.34 -20.21 5.61
C GLY A 59 -13.29 -20.06 6.71
N LYS A 60 -12.06 -20.55 6.49
CA LYS A 60 -10.92 -20.33 7.39
C LYS A 60 -10.54 -18.86 7.47
N MET A 61 -10.39 -18.18 6.33
CA MET A 61 -10.09 -16.74 6.29
C MET A 61 -11.20 -15.92 6.95
N LEU A 62 -12.47 -16.23 6.68
CA LEU A 62 -13.61 -15.58 7.32
C LEU A 62 -13.57 -15.74 8.85
N SER A 63 -13.25 -16.94 9.34
CA SER A 63 -13.12 -17.21 10.78
C SER A 63 -11.95 -16.46 11.41
N GLN A 64 -10.84 -16.35 10.70
CA GLN A 64 -9.66 -15.58 11.13
C GLN A 64 -9.98 -14.08 11.17
N ALA A 65 -10.62 -13.54 10.14
CA ALA A 65 -11.05 -12.15 10.08
C ALA A 65 -12.03 -11.82 11.22
N ALA A 66 -12.98 -12.71 11.51
CA ALA A 66 -13.93 -12.56 12.63
C ALA A 66 -13.27 -12.62 14.02
N ALA A 67 -12.05 -13.15 14.12
CA ALA A 67 -11.28 -13.20 15.35
C ALA A 67 -10.30 -12.02 15.51
N ASP A 68 -10.28 -11.07 14.57
CA ASP A 68 -9.39 -9.91 14.63
C ASP A 68 -9.64 -9.05 15.88
N LYS A 69 -8.57 -8.45 16.41
CA LYS A 69 -8.58 -7.64 17.64
C LYS A 69 -9.53 -6.43 17.57
N SER A 70 -9.79 -5.91 16.36
CA SER A 70 -10.74 -4.81 16.12
C SER A 70 -12.21 -5.20 16.35
N ARG A 71 -12.50 -6.50 16.50
CA ARG A 71 -13.84 -7.06 16.71
C ARG A 71 -14.83 -6.58 15.65
N PRO A 72 -14.69 -7.01 14.38
CA PRO A 72 -15.53 -6.54 13.29
C PRO A 72 -17.02 -6.73 13.56
N ALA A 73 -17.84 -5.75 13.17
CA ALA A 73 -19.25 -5.70 13.47
C ALA A 73 -20.13 -6.52 12.50
N PHE A 74 -19.68 -6.66 11.25
CA PHE A 74 -20.38 -7.37 10.18
C PHE A 74 -19.39 -7.72 9.06
N VAL A 75 -19.88 -8.44 8.04
CA VAL A 75 -19.12 -8.81 6.85
C VAL A 75 -19.82 -8.28 5.62
N MET A 76 -19.09 -7.60 4.73
CA MET A 76 -19.53 -7.25 3.39
C MET A 76 -18.88 -8.19 2.37
N ILE A 77 -19.67 -8.68 1.41
CA ILE A 77 -19.19 -9.61 0.38
C ILE A 77 -19.43 -9.02 -1.01
N GLY A 78 -18.36 -8.89 -1.80
CA GLY A 78 -18.36 -8.21 -3.11
C GLY A 78 -19.07 -8.93 -4.26
N GLY A 79 -19.97 -9.89 -4.00
CA GLY A 79 -20.62 -10.71 -5.02
C GLY A 79 -19.78 -11.91 -5.48
N ASP A 80 -20.38 -12.73 -6.34
CA ASP A 80 -19.93 -14.06 -6.75
C ASP A 80 -19.63 -14.93 -5.53
N LEU A 81 -20.69 -15.14 -4.74
CA LEU A 81 -20.63 -15.94 -3.52
C LEU A 81 -20.45 -17.42 -3.86
N VAL A 82 -21.10 -17.85 -4.94
CA VAL A 82 -21.07 -19.22 -5.47
C VAL A 82 -20.70 -19.25 -6.96
N ASN A 83 -20.29 -20.41 -7.48
CA ASN A 83 -20.06 -20.61 -8.93
C ASN A 83 -21.37 -20.81 -9.70
N ASP A 84 -22.36 -21.48 -9.12
CA ASP A 84 -23.70 -21.61 -9.70
C ASP A 84 -24.76 -21.17 -8.70
N GLY A 85 -25.27 -19.94 -8.86
CA GLY A 85 -26.35 -19.41 -8.05
C GLY A 85 -27.66 -20.18 -8.13
N SER A 86 -27.82 -21.11 -9.08
CA SER A 86 -28.98 -22.00 -9.17
C SER A 86 -28.80 -23.31 -8.41
N SER A 87 -27.59 -23.59 -7.92
CA SER A 87 -27.25 -24.82 -7.21
C SER A 87 -27.48 -24.69 -5.71
N GLN A 88 -28.53 -25.31 -5.20
CA GLN A 88 -28.79 -25.39 -3.75
C GLN A 88 -27.62 -26.05 -3.00
N GLU A 89 -27.01 -27.08 -3.57
CA GLU A 89 -25.87 -27.79 -2.96
C GLU A 89 -24.65 -26.88 -2.79
N GLU A 90 -24.41 -25.98 -3.74
CA GLU A 90 -23.30 -25.03 -3.62
C GLU A 90 -23.57 -23.96 -2.57
N TRP A 91 -24.81 -23.44 -2.52
CA TRP A 91 -25.23 -22.56 -1.44
C TRP A 91 -25.11 -23.22 -0.06
N ASP A 92 -25.47 -24.50 0.07
CA ASP A 92 -25.34 -25.23 1.33
C ASP A 92 -23.87 -25.36 1.75
N ARG A 93 -22.95 -25.61 0.81
CA ARG A 93 -21.50 -25.63 1.08
C ARG A 93 -20.97 -24.26 1.51
N PHE A 94 -21.34 -23.19 0.82
CA PHE A 94 -21.00 -21.82 1.19
C PHE A 94 -21.49 -21.48 2.61
N LEU A 95 -22.77 -21.75 2.90
CA LEU A 95 -23.39 -21.48 4.21
C LEU A 95 -22.80 -22.34 5.33
N THR A 96 -22.33 -23.54 5.02
CA THR A 96 -21.62 -24.43 5.96
C THR A 96 -20.25 -23.86 6.29
N ALA A 97 -19.46 -23.44 5.29
CA ALA A 97 -18.16 -22.80 5.51
C ALA A 97 -18.28 -21.49 6.32
N ALA A 98 -19.37 -20.74 6.11
CA ALA A 98 -19.66 -19.52 6.85
C ALA A 98 -20.21 -19.75 8.27
N GLU A 99 -20.63 -20.98 8.62
CA GLU A 99 -21.37 -21.28 9.87
C GLU A 99 -20.71 -20.76 11.16
N PRO A 100 -19.37 -20.87 11.36
CA PRO A 100 -18.70 -20.38 12.57
C PRO A 100 -18.85 -18.87 12.81
N VAL A 101 -19.07 -18.10 11.73
CA VAL A 101 -19.09 -16.64 11.73
C VAL A 101 -20.50 -16.10 11.51
N ARG A 102 -21.28 -16.63 10.57
CA ARG A 102 -22.61 -16.10 10.21
C ARG A 102 -23.65 -16.18 11.33
N LYS A 103 -23.39 -16.96 12.39
CA LYS A 103 -24.20 -16.99 13.63
C LYS A 103 -23.93 -15.79 14.54
N LYS A 104 -22.83 -15.07 14.32
CA LYS A 104 -22.34 -13.96 15.17
C LYS A 104 -22.34 -12.63 14.43
N LEU A 105 -21.95 -12.65 13.15
CA LEU A 105 -21.84 -11.47 12.29
C LEU A 105 -22.82 -11.59 11.13
N ARG A 106 -23.52 -10.49 10.83
CA ARG A 106 -24.39 -10.41 9.65
C ARG A 106 -23.55 -10.31 8.38
N LEU A 107 -23.98 -11.00 7.34
CA LEU A 107 -23.42 -10.89 5.99
C LEU A 107 -24.26 -9.90 5.18
N TYR A 108 -23.61 -8.96 4.52
CA TYR A 108 -24.18 -8.00 3.57
C TYR A 108 -23.53 -8.23 2.20
N PRO A 109 -24.11 -9.08 1.35
CA PRO A 109 -23.57 -9.36 0.01
C PRO A 109 -24.07 -8.35 -1.03
N ALA A 110 -23.21 -7.99 -1.98
CA ALA A 110 -23.64 -7.58 -3.30
C ALA A 110 -23.99 -8.83 -4.13
N MET A 111 -24.78 -8.64 -5.18
CA MET A 111 -25.11 -9.71 -6.13
C MET A 111 -24.10 -9.72 -7.27
N GLY A 112 -23.37 -10.83 -7.43
CA GLY A 112 -22.50 -11.06 -8.59
C GLY A 112 -23.22 -11.67 -9.79
N ASN A 113 -22.50 -11.86 -10.89
CA ASN A 113 -23.09 -12.46 -12.09
C ASN A 113 -23.34 -13.96 -11.96
N HIS A 114 -22.71 -14.63 -11.01
CA HIS A 114 -23.02 -16.01 -10.67
C HIS A 114 -24.16 -16.14 -9.66
N ASP A 115 -24.46 -15.07 -8.90
CA ASP A 115 -25.47 -15.09 -7.83
C ASP A 115 -26.88 -14.71 -8.28
N ASN A 116 -27.04 -14.10 -9.46
CA ASN A 116 -28.27 -13.44 -9.91
C ASN A 116 -29.40 -14.42 -10.24
N THR A 117 -29.93 -15.07 -9.21
CA THR A 117 -30.96 -16.11 -9.26
C THR A 117 -31.99 -15.90 -8.14
N ALA A 118 -33.10 -16.64 -8.22
CA ALA A 118 -34.11 -16.63 -7.17
C ALA A 118 -33.61 -17.18 -5.82
N LEU A 119 -32.56 -18.03 -5.81
CA LEU A 119 -32.03 -18.61 -4.58
C LEU A 119 -31.33 -17.57 -3.71
N PHE A 120 -30.63 -16.59 -4.30
CA PHE A 120 -29.99 -15.51 -3.56
C PHE A 120 -30.99 -14.79 -2.63
N LYS A 121 -32.14 -14.39 -3.18
CA LYS A 121 -33.23 -13.73 -2.43
C LYS A 121 -33.98 -14.66 -1.45
N GLN A 122 -33.78 -15.97 -1.55
CA GLN A 122 -34.32 -16.93 -0.59
C GLN A 122 -33.36 -17.17 0.58
N ILE A 123 -32.07 -16.98 0.36
CA ILE A 123 -31.00 -17.25 1.33
C ILE A 123 -30.73 -16.04 2.22
N PHE A 124 -30.70 -14.85 1.64
CA PHE A 124 -30.44 -13.62 2.37
C PHE A 124 -31.75 -12.90 2.71
N GLU A 125 -31.76 -12.25 3.88
CA GLU A 125 -32.79 -11.29 4.29
C GLU A 125 -32.10 -9.93 4.39
N LEU A 126 -32.25 -9.13 3.34
CA LEU A 126 -31.56 -7.85 3.18
C LEU A 126 -32.57 -6.71 3.31
N PRO A 127 -32.11 -5.47 3.54
CA PRO A 127 -33.03 -4.34 3.59
C PRO A 127 -33.80 -4.20 2.26
N GLU A 128 -35.09 -3.92 2.36
CA GLU A 128 -36.00 -3.79 1.21
C GLU A 128 -36.19 -2.33 0.75
N ASN A 129 -35.21 -1.46 1.05
CA ASN A 129 -35.26 -0.01 0.77
C ASN A 129 -34.68 0.38 -0.60
N GLY A 130 -34.43 -0.60 -1.47
CA GLY A 130 -34.04 -0.40 -2.86
C GLY A 130 -35.16 0.17 -3.75
N PRO A 131 -34.88 0.45 -5.03
CA PRO A 131 -35.87 0.84 -6.01
C PRO A 131 -36.91 -0.28 -6.21
N GLU A 132 -38.10 0.11 -6.67
CA GLU A 132 -39.23 -0.81 -6.88
C GLU A 132 -38.84 -1.97 -7.81
N GLY A 133 -39.08 -3.20 -7.37
CA GLY A 133 -38.75 -4.43 -8.10
C GLY A 133 -37.29 -4.88 -7.97
N ARG A 134 -36.44 -4.08 -7.32
CA ARG A 134 -35.00 -4.33 -7.15
C ARG A 134 -34.57 -4.44 -5.70
N GLN A 135 -35.54 -4.54 -4.77
CA GLN A 135 -35.29 -4.79 -3.36
C GLN A 135 -34.37 -6.00 -3.15
N GLU A 136 -33.51 -5.90 -2.13
CA GLU A 136 -32.47 -6.87 -1.75
C GLU A 136 -31.32 -7.04 -2.75
N ALA A 137 -31.46 -6.57 -4.00
CA ALA A 137 -30.34 -6.40 -4.94
C ALA A 137 -29.73 -5.00 -4.84
N PHE A 138 -30.57 -4.02 -4.50
CA PHE A 138 -30.19 -2.68 -4.08
C PHE A 138 -30.72 -2.44 -2.68
N TYR A 139 -29.87 -1.94 -1.80
CA TYR A 139 -30.24 -1.62 -0.44
C TYR A 139 -29.22 -0.70 0.21
N SER A 140 -29.60 -0.06 1.31
CA SER A 140 -28.68 0.71 2.13
C SER A 140 -28.92 0.50 3.61
N PHE A 141 -27.91 0.78 4.42
CA PHE A 141 -27.99 0.72 5.87
C PHE A 141 -26.95 1.63 6.51
N ASP A 142 -27.21 2.05 7.74
CA ASP A 142 -26.27 2.81 8.54
C ASP A 142 -25.59 1.91 9.58
N TYR A 143 -24.31 2.16 9.83
CA TYR A 143 -23.61 1.61 11.00
C TYR A 143 -22.60 2.64 11.51
N GLY A 144 -22.65 2.93 12.82
CA GLY A 144 -21.82 3.98 13.40
C GLY A 144 -22.02 5.33 12.69
N ASP A 145 -20.92 5.92 12.24
CA ASP A 145 -20.92 7.17 11.47
C ASP A 145 -20.70 6.98 9.95
N ALA A 146 -21.04 5.81 9.43
CA ALA A 146 -21.00 5.51 8.01
C ALA A 146 -22.37 5.10 7.46
N HIS A 147 -22.61 5.48 6.21
CA HIS A 147 -23.72 5.04 5.38
C HIS A 147 -23.22 4.07 4.31
N PHE A 148 -23.88 2.92 4.19
CA PHE A 148 -23.53 1.87 3.26
C PHE A 148 -24.60 1.73 2.19
N THR A 149 -24.20 1.81 0.92
CA THR A 149 -25.08 1.60 -0.23
C THR A 149 -24.60 0.37 -1.01
N VAL A 150 -25.48 -0.60 -1.23
CA VAL A 150 -25.20 -1.80 -2.03
C VAL A 150 -26.03 -1.76 -3.29
N MET A 151 -25.40 -2.03 -4.44
CA MET A 151 -26.00 -1.93 -5.76
C MET A 151 -25.77 -3.18 -6.61
N ASP A 152 -26.65 -3.38 -7.59
CA ASP A 152 -26.47 -4.38 -8.64
C ASP A 152 -25.77 -3.76 -9.88
N SER A 153 -24.75 -4.46 -10.38
CA SER A 153 -23.97 -4.06 -11.56
C SER A 153 -24.11 -5.03 -12.74
N ASN A 154 -24.99 -6.04 -12.65
CA ASN A 154 -25.11 -7.10 -13.65
C ASN A 154 -25.60 -6.63 -15.03
N LEU A 155 -26.44 -5.58 -15.10
CA LEU A 155 -26.92 -5.00 -16.35
C LEU A 155 -25.87 -4.06 -16.98
N MET A 156 -24.69 -4.60 -17.24
CA MET A 156 -23.53 -3.90 -17.81
C MET A 156 -23.06 -2.68 -17.00
N GLY A 157 -23.24 -2.67 -15.68
CA GLY A 157 -22.64 -1.66 -14.82
C GLY A 157 -23.47 -0.39 -14.56
N ALA A 158 -24.66 -0.24 -15.14
CA ALA A 158 -25.66 0.72 -14.65
C ALA A 158 -27.07 0.34 -15.11
N ALA A 159 -27.86 -0.17 -14.17
CA ALA A 159 -29.20 -0.69 -14.39
C ALA A 159 -30.24 0.46 -14.45
N SER A 160 -30.36 1.13 -15.60
CA SER A 160 -31.42 2.14 -15.84
C SER A 160 -31.28 3.47 -15.09
N GLN A 161 -32.05 4.46 -15.52
CA GLN A 161 -32.14 5.79 -14.90
C GLN A 161 -32.78 5.76 -13.51
N GLU A 162 -33.56 4.73 -13.21
CA GLU A 162 -34.20 4.58 -11.89
C GLU A 162 -33.17 4.23 -10.82
N ASP A 163 -32.16 3.42 -11.13
CA ASP A 163 -31.10 3.09 -10.17
C ASP A 163 -30.18 4.27 -9.92
N ILE A 164 -29.88 5.06 -10.95
CA ILE A 164 -29.11 6.30 -10.82
C ILE A 164 -29.88 7.27 -9.91
N LYS A 165 -31.18 7.45 -10.14
CA LYS A 165 -32.03 8.32 -9.32
C LYS A 165 -32.14 7.81 -7.88
N TRP A 166 -32.25 6.50 -7.67
CA TRP A 166 -32.25 5.92 -6.33
C TRP A 166 -30.92 6.16 -5.62
N LEU A 167 -29.79 5.95 -6.28
CA LEU A 167 -28.46 6.22 -5.73
C LEU A 167 -28.29 7.70 -5.34
N GLU A 168 -28.72 8.62 -6.21
CA GLU A 168 -28.70 10.06 -5.92
C GLU A 168 -29.54 10.38 -4.66
N GLN A 169 -30.70 9.75 -4.52
CA GLN A 169 -31.60 9.98 -3.38
C GLN A 169 -31.06 9.38 -2.08
N ASP A 170 -30.53 8.15 -2.14
CA ASP A 170 -29.97 7.44 -1.00
C ASP A 170 -28.79 8.22 -0.40
N LEU A 171 -27.80 8.56 -1.23
CA LEU A 171 -26.60 9.28 -0.80
C LEU A 171 -26.86 10.73 -0.39
N ALA A 172 -27.92 11.37 -0.90
CA ALA A 172 -28.31 12.72 -0.50
C ALA A 172 -29.10 12.78 0.81
N GLN A 173 -29.73 11.67 1.22
CA GLN A 173 -30.57 11.63 2.43
C GLN A 173 -29.77 11.33 3.70
N THR A 174 -28.56 10.79 3.58
CA THR A 174 -27.72 10.47 4.73
C THR A 174 -26.98 11.69 5.28
N ASN A 175 -26.95 11.81 6.62
CA ASN A 175 -26.16 12.79 7.34
C ASN A 175 -24.89 12.19 7.97
N LYS A 176 -24.55 10.94 7.61
CA LYS A 176 -23.32 10.28 8.05
C LYS A 176 -22.08 10.94 7.46
N THR A 177 -20.99 10.90 8.23
CA THR A 177 -19.70 11.43 7.78
C THR A 177 -19.19 10.63 6.60
N TYR A 178 -19.13 9.30 6.74
CA TYR A 178 -18.57 8.42 5.72
C TYR A 178 -19.65 7.78 4.85
N ARG A 179 -19.35 7.63 3.56
CA ARG A 179 -20.20 6.96 2.56
C ARG A 179 -19.40 5.85 1.89
N ILE A 180 -19.89 4.63 1.98
CA ILE A 180 -19.25 3.43 1.44
C ILE A 180 -20.23 2.76 0.47
N VAL A 181 -19.82 2.57 -0.78
CA VAL A 181 -20.64 1.95 -1.82
C VAL A 181 -20.08 0.58 -2.18
N MET A 182 -20.92 -0.42 -2.44
CA MET A 182 -20.50 -1.74 -2.89
C MET A 182 -21.31 -2.20 -4.10
N PHE A 183 -20.61 -2.70 -5.10
CA PHE A 183 -21.19 -3.41 -6.25
C PHE A 183 -20.17 -4.38 -6.84
N HIS A 184 -20.65 -5.42 -7.53
CA HIS A 184 -19.78 -6.52 -7.93
C HIS A 184 -18.71 -6.17 -8.98
N HIS A 185 -19.08 -5.55 -10.11
CA HIS A 185 -18.13 -5.30 -11.21
C HIS A 185 -17.31 -4.02 -10.98
N PRO A 186 -16.00 -4.00 -11.26
CA PRO A 186 -15.17 -2.84 -10.95
C PRO A 186 -15.41 -1.64 -11.87
N ALA A 187 -15.37 -0.44 -11.29
CA ALA A 187 -15.29 0.82 -12.05
C ALA A 187 -13.90 1.01 -12.68
N TYR A 188 -12.85 0.48 -12.06
CA TYR A 188 -11.47 0.53 -12.53
C TYR A 188 -10.93 -0.90 -12.54
N PRO A 189 -10.75 -1.54 -13.71
CA PRO A 189 -10.35 -2.93 -13.80
C PRO A 189 -8.86 -3.12 -13.46
N ALA A 190 -8.50 -4.27 -12.91
CA ALA A 190 -7.12 -4.68 -12.67
C ALA A 190 -6.61 -5.69 -13.71
N VAL A 191 -7.50 -6.21 -14.56
CA VAL A 191 -7.19 -7.17 -15.63
C VAL A 191 -7.83 -6.70 -16.93
N ASP A 192 -7.06 -6.74 -18.03
CA ASP A 192 -7.53 -6.33 -19.35
C ASP A 192 -8.44 -7.39 -19.97
N ILE A 193 -9.73 -7.32 -19.65
CA ILE A 193 -10.79 -8.16 -20.20
C ILE A 193 -11.76 -7.26 -20.95
N PRO A 194 -11.92 -7.38 -22.28
CA PRO A 194 -12.70 -6.42 -23.09
C PRO A 194 -14.13 -6.17 -22.61
N LYS A 195 -14.80 -7.22 -22.09
CA LYS A 195 -16.16 -7.11 -21.56
C LYS A 195 -16.20 -6.32 -20.25
N ASP A 196 -15.17 -6.45 -19.43
CA ASP A 196 -15.08 -5.76 -18.14
C ASP A 196 -14.74 -4.29 -18.35
N SER A 197 -13.87 -3.97 -19.32
CA SER A 197 -13.60 -2.58 -19.72
C SER A 197 -14.87 -1.87 -20.18
N GLN A 198 -15.73 -2.53 -20.97
CA GLN A 198 -17.02 -1.95 -21.38
C GLN A 198 -17.96 -1.69 -20.19
N ARG A 199 -17.98 -2.59 -19.20
CA ARG A 199 -18.77 -2.40 -17.98
C ARG A 199 -18.21 -1.27 -17.13
N ALA A 200 -16.90 -1.22 -16.99
CA ALA A 200 -16.19 -0.15 -16.30
C ALA A 200 -16.53 1.22 -16.90
N ASP A 201 -16.52 1.36 -18.23
CA ASP A 201 -16.91 2.59 -18.93
C ASP A 201 -18.35 3.02 -18.58
N VAL A 202 -19.29 2.07 -18.48
CA VAL A 202 -20.68 2.35 -18.11
C VAL A 202 -20.77 2.77 -16.64
N ILE A 203 -20.06 2.11 -15.73
CA ILE A 203 -20.02 2.47 -14.30
C ILE A 203 -19.41 3.86 -14.12
N GLN A 204 -18.28 4.13 -14.78
CA GLN A 204 -17.59 5.41 -14.76
C GLN A 204 -18.45 6.55 -15.31
N LYS A 205 -19.29 6.27 -16.32
CA LYS A 205 -20.18 7.26 -16.90
C LYS A 205 -21.41 7.57 -16.03
N ASN A 206 -21.93 6.59 -15.29
CA ASN A 206 -23.24 6.70 -14.65
C ASN A 206 -23.17 6.76 -13.12
N PHE A 207 -22.42 5.87 -12.47
CA PHE A 207 -22.36 5.81 -11.00
C PHE A 207 -21.28 6.73 -10.44
N VAL A 208 -20.08 6.76 -11.05
CA VAL A 208 -18.96 7.53 -10.51
C VAL A 208 -19.28 9.03 -10.34
N PRO A 209 -19.94 9.73 -11.28
CA PRO A 209 -20.27 11.14 -11.08
C PRO A 209 -21.22 11.39 -9.92
N VAL A 210 -22.17 10.48 -9.68
CA VAL A 210 -23.09 10.56 -8.54
C VAL A 210 -22.34 10.34 -7.22
N MET A 211 -21.49 9.31 -7.17
CA MET A 211 -20.67 8.99 -6.01
C MET A 211 -19.67 10.12 -5.67
N GLU A 212 -18.98 10.68 -6.67
CA GLU A 212 -18.05 11.79 -6.47
C GLU A 212 -18.77 13.05 -5.99
N LYS A 213 -19.95 13.36 -6.56
CA LYS A 213 -20.76 14.50 -6.12
C LYS A 213 -21.27 14.34 -4.69
N ALA A 214 -21.56 13.11 -4.27
CA ALA A 214 -22.01 12.79 -2.92
C ALA A 214 -20.87 12.70 -1.90
N GLY A 215 -19.60 12.73 -2.33
CA GLY A 215 -18.46 12.55 -1.44
C GLY A 215 -18.39 11.13 -0.89
N VAL A 216 -18.53 10.12 -1.76
CA VAL A 216 -18.24 8.72 -1.40
C VAL A 216 -16.76 8.57 -1.09
N ASP A 217 -16.41 7.86 -0.02
CA ASP A 217 -15.03 7.69 0.43
C ASP A 217 -14.42 6.40 -0.14
N LEU A 218 -15.20 5.32 -0.14
CA LEU A 218 -14.75 3.97 -0.48
C LEU A 218 -15.78 3.24 -1.34
N VAL A 219 -15.31 2.61 -2.41
CA VAL A 219 -16.08 1.68 -3.24
C VAL A 219 -15.49 0.28 -3.14
N LEU A 220 -16.35 -0.71 -2.90
CA LEU A 220 -16.01 -2.11 -2.75
C LEU A 220 -16.48 -2.92 -3.97
N CYS A 221 -15.63 -3.77 -4.56
CA CYS A 221 -15.97 -4.60 -5.73
C CYS A 221 -15.17 -5.92 -5.83
N GLY A 222 -15.57 -6.81 -6.75
CA GLY A 222 -14.94 -8.11 -6.96
C GLY A 222 -14.69 -8.40 -8.45
N HIS A 223 -15.16 -9.56 -8.91
CA HIS A 223 -15.28 -10.02 -10.30
C HIS A 223 -13.98 -10.46 -10.98
N GLN A 224 -12.88 -9.72 -10.79
CA GLN A 224 -11.63 -9.99 -11.52
C GLN A 224 -10.63 -10.86 -10.76
N HIS A 225 -11.01 -11.44 -9.61
CA HIS A 225 -10.20 -12.43 -8.91
C HIS A 225 -8.74 -11.99 -8.65
N VAL A 226 -8.57 -10.72 -8.35
CA VAL A 226 -7.31 -10.10 -7.95
C VAL A 226 -7.60 -9.10 -6.84
N TYR A 227 -6.59 -8.82 -6.02
CA TYR A 227 -6.63 -7.71 -5.11
C TYR A 227 -6.22 -6.44 -5.85
N MET A 228 -6.98 -5.36 -5.66
CA MET A 228 -6.53 -4.04 -6.07
C MET A 228 -7.07 -2.99 -5.11
N ARG A 229 -6.21 -2.05 -4.71
CA ARG A 229 -6.61 -0.80 -4.11
C ARG A 229 -6.10 0.34 -4.97
N THR A 230 -6.98 1.27 -5.34
CA THR A 230 -6.55 2.47 -6.07
C THR A 230 -5.94 3.51 -5.13
N HIS A 231 -5.18 4.45 -5.69
CA HIS A 231 -5.07 5.77 -5.07
C HIS A 231 -6.46 6.42 -4.98
N PRO A 232 -6.66 7.45 -4.15
CA PRO A 232 -7.85 8.29 -4.21
C PRO A 232 -8.05 8.87 -5.64
N LEU A 233 -9.21 8.63 -6.26
CA LEU A 233 -9.50 9.04 -7.64
C LEU A 233 -10.65 10.05 -7.73
N LYS A 234 -10.45 11.10 -8.53
CA LYS A 234 -11.49 12.07 -8.90
C LYS A 234 -11.40 12.37 -10.39
N ASN A 235 -12.49 12.23 -11.12
CA ASN A 235 -12.53 12.28 -12.58
C ASN A 235 -11.52 11.33 -13.24
N GLY A 236 -11.36 10.12 -12.69
CA GLY A 236 -10.43 9.11 -13.20
C GLY A 236 -8.94 9.42 -13.00
N ARG A 237 -8.60 10.41 -12.17
CA ARG A 237 -7.21 10.82 -11.90
C ARG A 237 -6.92 10.82 -10.40
N ARG A 238 -5.66 10.56 -10.04
CA ARG A 238 -5.17 10.64 -8.66
C ARG A 238 -5.48 12.02 -8.08
N ASN A 239 -6.20 12.06 -6.96
CA ASN A 239 -6.56 13.28 -6.25
C ASN A 239 -6.86 12.91 -4.79
N GLY A 240 -6.18 13.54 -3.83
CA GLY A 240 -6.30 13.20 -2.39
C GLY A 240 -7.71 13.36 -1.78
N GLU A 241 -8.64 14.01 -2.46
CA GLU A 241 -10.06 14.12 -2.07
C GLU A 241 -10.97 13.17 -2.87
N GLY A 242 -10.38 12.19 -3.57
CA GLY A 242 -11.06 11.25 -4.44
C GLY A 242 -11.55 9.98 -3.73
N ILE A 243 -12.29 9.17 -4.47
CA ILE A 243 -12.82 7.87 -4.03
C ILE A 243 -11.70 6.83 -4.09
N VAL A 244 -11.55 6.02 -3.04
CA VAL A 244 -10.72 4.80 -3.10
C VAL A 244 -11.57 3.63 -3.59
N TYR A 245 -11.08 2.87 -4.56
CA TYR A 245 -11.73 1.64 -5.02
C TYR A 245 -10.92 0.43 -4.52
N LEU A 246 -11.60 -0.47 -3.83
CA LEU A 246 -11.05 -1.69 -3.27
C LEU A 246 -11.70 -2.89 -3.93
N MET A 247 -10.91 -3.63 -4.71
CA MET A 247 -11.24 -4.92 -5.26
C MET A 247 -10.71 -6.02 -4.36
N GLY A 248 -11.60 -6.87 -3.85
CA GLY A 248 -11.24 -8.04 -3.07
C GLY A 248 -11.41 -9.34 -3.85
N TYR A 249 -10.67 -10.37 -3.49
CA TYR A 249 -10.99 -11.75 -3.87
C TYR A 249 -10.56 -12.72 -2.77
N SER A 250 -11.35 -13.76 -2.55
CA SER A 250 -11.17 -14.65 -1.41
C SER A 250 -11.45 -16.13 -1.72
N GLY A 251 -11.80 -16.45 -2.96
CA GLY A 251 -11.94 -17.79 -3.51
C GLY A 251 -10.66 -18.31 -4.16
N GLY A 252 -10.71 -19.54 -4.69
CA GLY A 252 -9.56 -20.21 -5.31
C GLY A 252 -9.25 -19.78 -6.75
N LYS A 253 -10.21 -19.15 -7.44
CA LYS A 253 -10.02 -18.62 -8.79
C LYS A 253 -9.21 -17.33 -8.75
N GLN A 254 -8.26 -17.17 -9.67
CA GLN A 254 -7.31 -16.05 -9.67
C GLN A 254 -6.82 -15.67 -11.07
N TYR A 255 -6.46 -14.40 -11.24
CA TYR A 255 -5.78 -13.88 -12.44
C TYR A 255 -4.48 -13.15 -12.06
N SER A 256 -3.72 -12.74 -13.07
CA SER A 256 -2.56 -11.84 -12.90
C SER A 256 -2.98 -10.41 -13.21
N PRO A 257 -2.83 -9.45 -12.27
CA PRO A 257 -3.16 -8.06 -12.54
C PRO A 257 -2.17 -7.44 -13.54
N GLY A 258 -2.67 -6.48 -14.32
CA GLY A 258 -1.84 -5.58 -15.12
C GLY A 258 -1.26 -4.42 -14.29
N ALA A 259 -0.37 -3.65 -14.90
CA ALA A 259 0.14 -2.41 -14.29
C ALA A 259 -0.75 -1.23 -14.71
N TYR A 260 -1.35 -0.54 -13.75
CA TYR A 260 -2.22 0.61 -13.98
C TYR A 260 -1.85 1.78 -13.08
N ASP A 261 -1.78 2.99 -13.66
CA ASP A 261 -1.40 4.20 -12.93
C ASP A 261 -2.36 4.56 -11.78
N TYR A 262 -3.60 4.08 -11.79
CA TYR A 262 -4.51 4.30 -10.67
C TYR A 262 -4.33 3.32 -9.51
N ALA A 263 -3.67 2.17 -9.73
CA ALA A 263 -3.49 1.15 -8.70
C ALA A 263 -2.39 1.59 -7.72
N ALA A 264 -2.76 1.77 -6.45
CA ALA A 264 -1.80 1.98 -5.36
C ALA A 264 -1.20 0.64 -4.89
N CYS A 265 -2.02 -0.42 -4.92
CA CYS A 265 -1.58 -1.79 -4.69
C CYS A 265 -2.40 -2.71 -5.61
N SER A 266 -1.75 -3.70 -6.23
CA SER A 266 -2.47 -4.75 -6.96
C SER A 266 -1.70 -6.06 -6.93
N MET A 267 -2.40 -7.15 -6.64
CA MET A 267 -1.82 -8.45 -6.37
C MET A 267 -2.72 -9.57 -6.88
N GLY A 268 -2.13 -10.57 -7.53
CA GLY A 268 -2.77 -11.87 -7.80
C GLY A 268 -2.01 -12.98 -7.09
N GLY A 269 -2.40 -14.23 -7.30
CA GLY A 269 -1.65 -15.39 -6.81
C GLY A 269 -2.01 -15.88 -5.40
N GLN A 270 -2.71 -15.07 -4.59
CA GLN A 270 -3.09 -15.43 -3.21
C GLN A 270 -4.40 -14.74 -2.75
N PRO A 271 -5.39 -15.50 -2.25
CA PRO A 271 -6.66 -14.94 -1.78
C PRO A 271 -6.46 -14.10 -0.52
N VAL A 272 -7.30 -13.09 -0.35
CA VAL A 272 -7.17 -12.10 0.72
C VAL A 272 -8.49 -11.83 1.45
N TYR A 273 -8.38 -11.24 2.63
CA TYR A 273 -9.49 -10.58 3.32
C TYR A 273 -9.05 -9.21 3.83
N SER A 274 -9.99 -8.29 3.96
CA SER A 274 -9.71 -6.95 4.49
C SER A 274 -10.50 -6.70 5.78
N ILE A 275 -9.84 -6.10 6.76
CA ILE A 275 -10.46 -5.44 7.90
C ILE A 275 -10.48 -3.96 7.60
N ILE A 276 -11.67 -3.37 7.55
CA ILE A 276 -11.86 -1.95 7.26
C ILE A 276 -12.34 -1.28 8.54
N THR A 277 -11.57 -0.29 9.01
CA THR A 277 -11.85 0.47 10.24
C THR A 277 -12.29 1.87 9.88
N VAL A 278 -13.39 2.33 10.48
CA VAL A 278 -13.93 3.67 10.31
C VAL A 278 -13.89 4.37 11.67
N ASN A 279 -13.22 5.52 11.74
CA ASN A 279 -13.07 6.32 12.96
C ASN A 279 -13.07 7.82 12.65
N ALA A 280 -12.72 8.67 13.61
CA ALA A 280 -12.69 10.12 13.41
C ALA A 280 -11.60 10.59 12.42
N GLN A 281 -10.57 9.77 12.16
CA GLN A 281 -9.46 10.08 11.26
C GLN A 281 -9.71 9.67 9.82
N GLY A 282 -10.65 8.76 9.56
CA GLY A 282 -11.00 8.33 8.21
C GLY A 282 -11.40 6.86 8.12
N ILE A 283 -11.14 6.30 6.94
CA ILE A 283 -11.29 4.87 6.65
C ILE A 283 -9.90 4.26 6.48
N ALA A 284 -9.55 3.32 7.36
CA ALA A 284 -8.34 2.53 7.28
C ALA A 284 -8.65 1.14 6.70
N ILE A 285 -7.85 0.69 5.73
CA ILE A 285 -7.95 -0.65 5.13
C ILE A 285 -6.74 -1.44 5.60
N LYS A 286 -6.95 -2.64 6.11
CA LYS A 286 -5.88 -3.61 6.38
C LYS A 286 -6.22 -4.90 5.64
N THR A 287 -5.40 -5.28 4.66
CA THR A 287 -5.60 -6.50 3.87
C THR A 287 -4.58 -7.55 4.27
N MET A 288 -5.04 -8.79 4.47
CA MET A 288 -4.23 -9.93 4.86
C MET A 288 -4.46 -11.12 3.94
N ASP A 289 -3.43 -11.96 3.80
CA ASP A 289 -3.53 -13.26 3.14
C ASP A 289 -4.15 -14.33 4.07
N SER A 290 -4.26 -15.56 3.55
CA SER A 290 -4.74 -16.72 4.32
C SER A 290 -3.85 -17.17 5.49
N SER A 291 -2.63 -16.65 5.61
CA SER A 291 -1.72 -16.88 6.74
C SER A 291 -1.86 -15.82 7.84
N GLY A 292 -2.49 -14.69 7.54
CA GLY A 292 -2.57 -13.52 8.42
C GLY A 292 -1.45 -12.51 8.22
N GLN A 293 -0.59 -12.71 7.22
CA GLN A 293 0.40 -11.72 6.81
C GLN A 293 -0.34 -10.50 6.26
N VAL A 294 0.05 -9.31 6.73
CA VAL A 294 -0.50 -8.06 6.20
C VAL A 294 0.16 -7.78 4.85
N LEU A 295 -0.65 -7.68 3.82
CA LEU A 295 -0.23 -7.43 2.44
C LEU A 295 -0.40 -5.97 2.04
N ASP A 296 -1.40 -5.29 2.59
CA ASP A 296 -1.66 -3.88 2.34
C ASP A 296 -2.27 -3.21 3.58
N PHE A 297 -1.97 -1.92 3.79
CA PHE A 297 -2.48 -1.13 4.90
C PHE A 297 -2.54 0.36 4.57
N THR A 298 -3.68 1.02 4.84
CA THR A 298 -3.86 2.47 4.64
C THR A 298 -4.16 3.24 5.92
N GLY A 299 -4.26 2.58 7.07
CA GLY A 299 -4.47 3.28 8.33
C GLY A 299 -3.27 4.14 8.73
N ALA A 300 -3.49 5.02 9.70
CA ALA A 300 -2.38 5.68 10.37
C ALA A 300 -1.42 4.60 10.91
N PRO A 301 -0.10 4.76 10.73
CA PRO A 301 0.87 3.84 11.30
C PRO A 301 0.65 3.74 12.82
N ASP A 302 0.54 2.50 13.32
CA ASP A 302 0.41 2.19 14.75
C ASP A 302 1.77 2.44 15.40
N ILE A 303 1.98 3.66 15.88
CA ILE A 303 3.21 4.08 16.58
C ILE A 303 3.03 3.89 18.09
N SER A 304 4.09 3.42 18.76
CA SER A 304 4.02 3.19 20.21
C SER A 304 3.83 4.51 20.99
N ALA A 305 3.32 4.45 22.21
CA ALA A 305 3.17 5.62 23.06
C ALA A 305 4.50 6.35 23.31
N GLU A 306 5.62 5.61 23.36
CA GLU A 306 6.97 6.19 23.49
C GLU A 306 7.43 6.90 22.20
N GLN A 307 6.92 6.46 21.04
CA GLN A 307 7.26 7.04 19.74
C GLN A 307 6.43 8.26 19.39
N GLN A 308 5.21 8.38 19.91
CA GLN A 308 4.29 9.48 19.61
C GLN A 308 4.95 10.85 19.80
N ASP A 309 5.68 11.03 20.90
CA ASP A 309 6.32 12.30 21.28
C ASP A 309 7.67 12.56 20.60
N LEU A 310 8.18 11.62 19.79
CA LEU A 310 9.44 11.83 19.06
C LEU A 310 9.27 12.95 18.03
N ILE A 311 10.21 13.90 18.03
CA ILE A 311 10.13 15.10 17.19
C ILE A 311 11.08 14.97 16.00
N ILE A 312 10.54 15.15 14.80
CA ILE A 312 11.32 15.38 13.58
C ILE A 312 11.29 16.88 13.27
N THR A 313 12.48 17.48 13.19
CA THR A 313 12.63 18.90 12.86
C THR A 313 12.93 19.07 11.38
N ILE A 314 12.10 19.84 10.68
CA ILE A 314 12.25 20.14 9.25
C ILE A 314 12.67 21.60 9.08
N LYS A 315 13.82 21.82 8.43
CA LYS A 315 14.44 23.13 8.29
C LYS A 315 15.22 23.25 6.97
N GLY A 316 15.88 24.37 6.74
CA GLY A 316 16.69 24.62 5.53
C GLY A 316 16.18 25.82 4.74
N ASP A 317 16.78 26.07 3.57
CA ASP A 317 16.38 27.19 2.71
C ASP A 317 15.16 26.88 1.82
N GLY A 318 14.75 25.62 1.75
CA GLY A 318 13.58 25.16 1.00
C GLY A 318 12.26 25.31 1.77
N ILE A 319 12.31 25.76 3.03
CA ILE A 319 11.17 25.86 3.93
C ILE A 319 11.15 27.23 4.64
N GLN A 320 9.95 27.76 4.88
CA GLN A 320 9.80 28.98 5.66
C GLN A 320 9.96 28.68 7.15
N GLY A 321 11.09 29.09 7.72
CA GLY A 321 11.40 28.87 9.13
C GLY A 321 11.71 27.41 9.45
N GLU A 322 11.55 27.03 10.71
CA GLU A 322 11.66 25.65 11.17
C GLU A 322 10.28 25.12 11.52
N LYS A 323 9.96 23.90 11.10
CA LYS A 323 8.76 23.18 11.51
C LYS A 323 9.16 21.95 12.32
N LYS A 324 8.43 21.68 13.39
CA LYS A 324 8.60 20.50 14.23
C LYS A 324 7.32 19.71 14.15
N PHE A 325 7.45 18.41 13.91
CA PHE A 325 6.34 17.49 13.91
C PHE A 325 6.62 16.38 14.90
N THR A 326 5.62 16.02 15.69
CA THR A 326 5.65 14.75 16.41
C THR A 326 5.45 13.60 15.42
N MET A 327 5.90 12.39 15.76
CA MET A 327 5.63 11.21 14.93
C MET A 327 4.12 10.94 14.84
N GLU A 328 3.34 11.30 15.87
CA GLU A 328 1.87 11.22 15.83
C GLU A 328 1.28 12.16 14.76
N GLU A 329 1.73 13.42 14.70
CA GLU A 329 1.29 14.38 13.70
C GLU A 329 1.64 13.94 12.26
N LEU A 330 2.82 13.31 12.09
CA LEU A 330 3.24 12.74 10.82
C LEU A 330 2.45 11.48 10.46
N ALA A 331 2.18 10.60 11.43
CA ALA A 331 1.38 9.38 11.25
C ALA A 331 -0.08 9.70 10.89
N ALA A 332 -0.60 10.82 11.37
CA ALA A 332 -1.94 11.30 11.05
C ALA A 332 -2.09 11.82 9.60
N GLN A 333 -1.00 11.95 8.84
CA GLN A 333 -1.10 12.39 7.44
C GLN A 333 -1.75 11.29 6.57
N PRO A 334 -2.54 11.67 5.55
CA PRO A 334 -3.09 10.70 4.60
C PRO A 334 -1.98 9.87 3.94
N GLU A 335 -2.18 8.54 3.90
CA GLU A 335 -1.22 7.59 3.32
C GLU A 335 0.21 7.70 3.91
N ALA A 336 0.35 8.17 5.15
CA ALA A 336 1.63 8.31 5.84
C ALA A 336 2.36 6.98 6.01
N GLY A 337 1.61 5.95 6.45
CA GLY A 337 2.14 4.65 6.80
C GLY A 337 2.56 3.84 5.58
N PHE A 338 3.74 3.23 5.66
CA PHE A 338 4.23 2.28 4.68
C PHE A 338 4.87 1.09 5.40
N GLN A 339 4.60 -0.12 4.91
CA GLN A 339 5.16 -1.34 5.44
C GLN A 339 5.68 -2.20 4.29
N HIS A 340 6.91 -2.68 4.39
CA HIS A 340 7.47 -3.57 3.37
C HIS A 340 8.75 -4.24 3.88
N VAL A 341 9.19 -5.28 3.19
CA VAL A 341 10.56 -5.78 3.29
C VAL A 341 11.46 -5.00 2.35
N TYR A 342 12.62 -4.54 2.80
CA TYR A 342 13.62 -3.88 1.96
C TYR A 342 14.78 -4.83 1.73
N SER A 343 15.30 -4.82 0.51
CA SER A 343 16.55 -5.48 0.17
C SER A 343 17.63 -4.41 0.14
N THR A 344 18.83 -4.77 0.54
CA THR A 344 19.94 -3.84 0.53
C THR A 344 21.26 -4.57 0.38
N ILE A 345 22.23 -3.92 -0.27
CA ILE A 345 23.63 -4.29 -0.24
C ILE A 345 24.37 -3.35 0.73
N ASN A 346 25.12 -3.91 1.66
CA ASN A 346 25.94 -3.12 2.58
C ASN A 346 27.30 -2.74 1.99
N ASN A 347 28.13 -2.04 2.77
CA ASN A 347 29.51 -1.70 2.38
C ASN A 347 30.44 -2.91 2.21
N TRP A 348 29.98 -4.14 2.45
CA TRP A 348 30.74 -5.38 2.34
C TRP A 348 29.94 -6.39 1.50
N PRO A 349 29.77 -6.11 0.18
CA PRO A 349 28.60 -6.33 -0.68
C PRO A 349 27.69 -7.52 -0.31
N THR A 350 27.12 -7.45 0.89
CA THR A 350 26.32 -8.53 1.47
C THR A 350 24.88 -8.09 1.42
N ALA A 351 24.10 -8.87 0.71
CA ALA A 351 22.65 -8.77 0.71
C ALA A 351 22.08 -8.95 2.12
N ARG A 352 21.24 -8.00 2.52
CA ARG A 352 20.44 -8.02 3.75
C ARG A 352 18.99 -7.71 3.43
N PHE A 353 18.12 -8.19 4.32
CA PHE A 353 16.70 -7.84 4.32
C PHE A 353 16.36 -7.05 5.57
N TYR A 354 15.41 -6.14 5.44
CA TYR A 354 14.86 -5.37 6.55
C TYR A 354 13.35 -5.48 6.48
N ALA A 355 12.70 -6.07 7.48
CA ALA A 355 11.27 -5.92 7.66
C ALA A 355 11.00 -4.55 8.27
N VAL A 356 10.15 -3.71 7.66
CA VAL A 356 10.06 -2.27 8.00
C VAL A 356 8.62 -1.78 8.05
N ARG A 357 8.29 -1.01 9.09
CA ARG A 357 7.16 -0.08 9.13
C ARG A 357 7.68 1.33 9.36
N GLY A 358 7.20 2.28 8.55
CA GLY A 358 7.66 3.65 8.61
C GLY A 358 6.65 4.65 8.09
N ILE A 359 6.99 5.92 8.23
CA ILE A 359 6.28 7.04 7.61
C ILE A 359 7.02 7.40 6.31
N THR A 360 6.31 7.49 5.18
CA THR A 360 6.93 7.82 3.90
C THR A 360 7.58 9.20 3.93
N VAL A 361 8.78 9.34 3.35
CA VAL A 361 9.43 10.66 3.23
C VAL A 361 8.54 11.63 2.45
N ARG A 362 7.79 11.13 1.46
CA ARG A 362 6.82 11.90 0.69
C ARG A 362 5.76 12.57 1.57
N SER A 363 5.12 11.82 2.47
CA SER A 363 4.11 12.36 3.39
C SER A 363 4.70 13.40 4.35
N ILE A 364 5.93 13.19 4.83
CA ILE A 364 6.63 14.14 5.70
C ILE A 364 6.90 15.46 4.99
N LEU A 365 7.41 15.42 3.76
CA LEU A 365 7.63 16.64 2.96
C LEU A 365 6.32 17.32 2.55
N GLN A 366 5.25 16.54 2.36
CA GLN A 366 3.92 17.08 2.08
C GLN A 366 3.33 17.81 3.30
N ALA A 367 3.43 17.23 4.49
CA ALA A 367 3.04 17.87 5.76
C ALA A 367 3.81 19.17 6.00
N ALA A 368 5.09 19.19 5.64
CA ALA A 368 5.92 20.39 5.68
C ALA A 368 5.59 21.43 4.60
N GLY A 369 4.82 21.07 3.56
CA GLY A 369 4.47 21.94 2.43
C GLY A 369 5.63 22.19 1.46
N VAL A 370 6.61 21.29 1.40
CA VAL A 370 7.85 21.44 0.61
C VAL A 370 8.04 20.34 -0.44
N LEU A 371 7.10 19.38 -0.52
CA LEU A 371 7.15 18.32 -1.51
C LEU A 371 7.25 18.86 -2.95
N GLY A 372 6.68 20.02 -3.27
CA GLY A 372 6.77 20.60 -4.62
C GLY A 372 8.06 21.39 -4.91
N THR A 373 8.82 21.77 -3.88
CA THR A 373 9.94 22.72 -3.99
C THR A 373 11.29 22.12 -3.62
N ALA A 374 11.31 20.98 -2.91
CA ALA A 374 12.52 20.30 -2.50
C ALA A 374 13.37 19.86 -3.72
N ARG A 375 14.65 20.24 -3.73
CA ARG A 375 15.66 19.84 -4.72
C ARG A 375 16.76 18.96 -4.13
N ALA A 376 17.12 19.20 -2.87
CA ALA A 376 18.00 18.34 -2.08
C ALA A 376 17.41 18.13 -0.68
N ILE A 377 17.58 16.92 -0.16
CA ILE A 377 17.06 16.49 1.14
C ILE A 377 18.20 15.84 1.91
N THR A 378 18.51 16.38 3.09
CA THR A 378 19.52 15.82 3.99
C THR A 378 18.85 15.33 5.26
N PHE A 379 19.13 14.10 5.63
CA PHE A 379 18.70 13.52 6.90
C PHE A 379 19.86 13.54 7.86
N ARG A 380 19.61 13.98 9.09
CA ARG A 380 20.64 14.12 10.11
C ARG A 380 20.18 13.50 11.42
N SER A 381 21.07 12.70 11.99
CA SER A 381 20.94 12.12 13.32
C SER A 381 21.37 13.13 14.40
N ASP A 382 21.05 12.82 15.66
CA ASP A 382 21.51 13.60 16.81
C ASP A 382 23.03 13.57 17.01
N ASP A 383 23.69 12.47 16.62
CA ASP A 383 25.16 12.33 16.62
C ASP A 383 25.86 13.04 15.45
N SER A 384 25.10 13.82 14.66
CA SER A 384 25.56 14.60 13.51
C SER A 384 25.99 13.79 12.28
N TYR A 385 25.76 12.47 12.25
CA TYR A 385 25.80 11.74 11.00
C TYR A 385 24.71 12.26 10.05
N GLU A 386 25.06 12.48 8.79
CA GLU A 386 24.13 12.96 7.79
C GLU A 386 24.30 12.27 6.45
N MET A 387 23.18 12.10 5.75
CA MET A 387 23.16 11.65 4.37
C MET A 387 22.28 12.59 3.56
N SER A 388 22.82 13.08 2.44
CA SER A 388 22.13 13.99 1.53
C SER A 388 21.72 13.26 0.28
N PHE A 389 20.58 13.62 -0.28
CA PHE A 389 20.04 13.06 -1.52
C PHE A 389 19.57 14.20 -2.43
N THR A 390 19.71 14.01 -3.74
CA THR A 390 18.89 14.81 -4.67
C THR A 390 17.43 14.35 -4.57
N ARG A 391 16.49 15.23 -4.92
CA ARG A 391 15.08 14.85 -5.03
C ARG A 391 14.88 13.65 -5.96
N GLU A 392 15.59 13.66 -7.09
CA GLU A 392 15.53 12.61 -8.10
C GLU A 392 15.92 11.24 -7.53
N GLN A 393 17.05 11.19 -6.80
CA GLN A 393 17.54 9.96 -6.17
C GLN A 393 16.54 9.41 -5.15
N LEU A 394 15.91 10.30 -4.37
CA LEU A 394 15.10 9.89 -3.24
C LEU A 394 13.63 9.63 -3.60
N LEU A 395 13.01 10.44 -4.48
CA LEU A 395 11.55 10.48 -4.64
C LEU A 395 11.04 10.35 -6.07
N ASP A 396 11.85 10.66 -7.08
CA ASP A 396 11.39 10.67 -8.48
C ASP A 396 11.88 9.42 -9.26
N THR A 397 12.96 8.77 -8.80
CA THR A 397 13.42 7.49 -9.35
C THR A 397 12.75 6.34 -8.61
N PRO A 398 12.09 5.39 -9.31
CA PRO A 398 11.51 4.22 -8.66
C PRO A 398 12.55 3.41 -7.87
N GLN A 399 12.16 2.97 -6.67
CA GLN A 399 12.96 2.12 -5.80
C GLN A 399 12.24 0.79 -5.57
N TYR A 400 13.01 -0.26 -5.36
CA TYR A 400 12.52 -1.62 -5.31
C TYR A 400 13.09 -2.42 -4.15
N TYR A 401 12.27 -3.33 -3.66
CA TYR A 401 12.67 -4.55 -2.97
C TYR A 401 12.94 -5.65 -4.00
N TYR A 402 14.10 -6.28 -3.92
CA TYR A 402 14.48 -7.43 -4.72
C TYR A 402 14.46 -8.70 -3.85
N PRO A 403 13.44 -9.58 -3.98
CA PRO A 403 13.36 -10.80 -3.18
C PRO A 403 14.53 -11.76 -3.44
N ARG A 404 15.12 -11.69 -4.64
CA ARG A 404 16.30 -12.47 -5.06
C ARG A 404 17.58 -11.64 -5.13
N VAL A 405 17.70 -10.60 -4.31
CA VAL A 405 18.90 -9.73 -4.26
C VAL A 405 20.20 -10.51 -4.04
N LYS A 406 20.16 -11.64 -3.31
CA LYS A 406 21.33 -12.51 -3.07
C LYS A 406 21.87 -13.15 -4.35
N GLU A 407 21.06 -13.22 -5.39
CA GLU A 407 21.37 -13.79 -6.69
C GLU A 407 21.66 -12.70 -7.73
N GLY A 408 21.53 -11.42 -7.37
CA GLY A 408 21.63 -10.29 -8.30
C GLY A 408 20.48 -10.21 -9.30
N ALA A 409 19.33 -10.80 -8.96
CA ALA A 409 18.18 -10.95 -9.85
C ALA A 409 17.12 -9.85 -9.66
N GLU A 410 16.54 -9.40 -10.79
CA GLU A 410 15.45 -8.43 -10.82
C GLU A 410 14.05 -9.10 -10.77
N GLU A 411 13.97 -10.42 -10.96
CA GLU A 411 12.67 -11.09 -11.01
C GLU A 411 11.91 -10.96 -9.68
N GLY A 412 10.64 -10.56 -9.80
CA GLY A 412 9.76 -10.34 -8.65
C GLY A 412 10.06 -9.06 -7.87
N ALA A 413 10.78 -8.10 -8.45
CA ALA A 413 10.98 -6.78 -7.85
C ALA A 413 9.64 -6.12 -7.49
N GLN A 414 9.56 -5.57 -6.28
CA GLN A 414 8.36 -4.92 -5.76
C GLN A 414 8.68 -3.46 -5.43
N PRO A 415 7.85 -2.49 -5.84
CA PRO A 415 8.10 -1.08 -5.58
C PRO A 415 8.06 -0.79 -4.07
N VAL A 416 8.98 0.05 -3.60
CA VAL A 416 9.03 0.54 -2.22
C VAL A 416 9.25 2.05 -2.16
N GLU A 417 8.78 2.69 -1.10
CA GLU A 417 9.01 4.12 -0.85
C GLU A 417 10.16 4.32 0.16
N PRO A 418 10.92 5.42 0.11
CA PRO A 418 11.78 5.79 1.22
C PRO A 418 10.96 6.13 2.47
N VAL A 419 11.37 5.65 3.63
CA VAL A 419 10.64 5.84 4.90
C VAL A 419 11.54 6.31 6.02
N ILE A 420 10.95 7.03 6.97
CA ILE A 420 11.43 7.10 8.35
C ILE A 420 10.77 5.94 9.10
N ALA A 421 11.51 4.84 9.23
CA ALA A 421 11.09 3.63 9.91
C ALA A 421 10.99 3.86 11.42
N TYR A 422 9.89 3.41 12.02
CA TYR A 422 9.67 3.38 13.46
C TYR A 422 9.62 1.94 14.00
N GLU A 423 9.36 0.95 13.15
CA GLU A 423 9.64 -0.46 13.45
C GLU A 423 10.51 -1.04 12.35
N TYR A 424 11.59 -1.74 12.71
CA TYR A 424 12.35 -2.49 11.73
C TYR A 424 13.11 -3.66 12.34
N LYS A 425 13.44 -4.64 11.48
CA LYS A 425 14.30 -5.77 11.84
C LYS A 425 15.29 -6.07 10.73
N GLU A 426 16.56 -5.78 10.98
CA GLU A 426 17.65 -6.23 10.12
C GLU A 426 17.74 -7.77 10.09
N GLY A 427 18.03 -8.29 8.90
CA GLY A 427 18.26 -9.71 8.66
C GLY A 427 17.00 -10.53 8.47
N SER A 428 15.83 -9.88 8.38
CA SER A 428 14.54 -10.56 8.28
C SER A 428 13.74 -10.11 7.07
N ALA A 429 13.10 -11.07 6.41
CA ALA A 429 12.05 -10.83 5.43
C ALA A 429 10.65 -11.12 6.01
N ASP A 430 10.57 -11.38 7.31
CA ASP A 430 9.31 -11.59 8.02
C ASP A 430 8.82 -10.26 8.62
N MET A 431 7.74 -9.73 8.07
CA MET A 431 7.08 -8.51 8.56
C MET A 431 6.58 -8.61 10.01
N GLY A 432 6.33 -9.83 10.51
CA GLY A 432 5.96 -10.05 11.92
C GLY A 432 7.13 -9.89 12.90
N SER A 433 8.37 -9.85 12.40
CA SER A 433 9.58 -9.68 13.20
C SER A 433 10.02 -8.23 13.41
N ALA A 434 9.39 -7.29 12.69
CA ALA A 434 9.63 -5.85 12.89
C ALA A 434 9.23 -5.47 14.32
N VAL A 435 10.08 -4.69 14.97
CA VAL A 435 9.88 -4.23 16.35
C VAL A 435 10.21 -2.75 16.44
N ALA A 436 9.55 -2.05 17.36
CA ALA A 436 9.80 -0.64 17.62
C ALA A 436 11.29 -0.37 17.94
N ASP A 437 11.83 0.67 17.31
CA ASP A 437 13.19 1.15 17.51
C ASP A 437 13.26 2.66 17.22
N VAL A 438 14.45 3.26 17.35
CA VAL A 438 14.68 4.68 17.04
C VAL A 438 14.39 4.99 15.56
N PRO A 439 13.92 6.20 15.22
CA PRO A 439 13.60 6.56 13.84
C PRO A 439 14.77 6.35 12.88
N CYS A 440 14.59 5.58 11.82
CA CYS A 440 15.67 5.24 10.89
C CYS A 440 15.26 5.54 9.44
N LEU A 441 16.07 6.31 8.71
CA LEU A 441 15.90 6.43 7.27
C LEU A 441 16.25 5.09 6.60
N ILE A 442 15.27 4.48 5.93
CA ILE A 442 15.45 3.29 5.11
C ILE A 442 14.97 3.59 3.68
N ILE A 443 15.78 3.20 2.70
CA ILE A 443 15.52 3.40 1.26
C ILE A 443 15.64 2.07 0.51
N GLY A 444 14.91 1.94 -0.60
CA GLY A 444 15.00 0.80 -1.51
C GLY A 444 16.15 0.92 -2.51
N GLN A 445 16.31 -0.09 -3.36
CA GLN A 445 17.35 -0.14 -4.39
C GLN A 445 16.79 0.17 -5.77
N ARG A 446 17.56 0.85 -6.63
CA ARG A 446 17.27 1.11 -8.04
C ARG A 446 17.65 -0.07 -8.94
N ASN A 447 18.59 -0.88 -8.48
CA ASN A 447 19.03 -2.13 -9.11
C ASN A 447 19.54 -3.10 -8.03
N PRO A 448 19.57 -4.42 -8.26
CA PRO A 448 19.89 -5.40 -7.20
C PRO A 448 21.33 -5.30 -6.68
N PHE A 449 22.23 -4.60 -7.38
CA PHE A 449 23.63 -4.40 -7.00
C PHE A 449 23.87 -3.09 -6.25
N GLU A 450 22.86 -2.23 -6.09
CA GLU A 450 23.05 -0.92 -5.47
C GLU A 450 23.30 -1.00 -3.96
N HIS A 451 24.33 -0.27 -3.50
CA HIS A 451 24.68 -0.19 -2.08
C HIS A 451 23.85 0.89 -1.38
N THR A 452 22.74 0.50 -0.75
CA THR A 452 21.80 1.42 -0.09
C THR A 452 21.97 1.49 1.43
N ASN A 453 22.33 0.39 2.10
CA ASN A 453 22.50 0.35 3.57
C ASN A 453 23.41 1.47 4.13
N PRO A 454 24.54 1.84 3.48
CA PRO A 454 25.39 2.92 3.96
C PRO A 454 24.71 4.29 3.98
N ALA A 455 23.61 4.45 3.23
CA ALA A 455 22.85 5.68 3.15
C ALA A 455 21.77 5.78 4.24
N PHE A 456 21.57 4.73 5.03
CA PHE A 456 20.60 4.75 6.14
C PHE A 456 21.11 5.67 7.23
N VAL A 457 20.19 6.42 7.84
CA VAL A 457 20.47 7.35 8.94
C VAL A 457 19.67 6.87 10.13
N VAL A 458 20.33 6.31 11.13
CA VAL A 458 19.70 5.86 12.38
C VAL A 458 19.52 7.06 13.29
N ASN A 459 18.43 7.07 14.07
CA ASN A 459 18.07 8.15 15.00
C ASN A 459 17.90 9.51 14.30
N VAL A 460 17.12 9.52 13.21
CA VAL A 460 16.81 10.76 12.46
C VAL A 460 16.14 11.77 13.38
N ALA A 461 16.78 12.92 13.56
CA ALA A 461 16.25 14.04 14.34
C ALA A 461 15.86 15.23 13.46
N GLU A 462 16.54 15.39 12.31
CA GLU A 462 16.34 16.52 11.43
C GLU A 462 16.28 16.13 9.95
N ILE A 463 15.43 16.84 9.21
CA ILE A 463 15.35 16.80 7.75
C ILE A 463 15.61 18.22 7.23
N ILE A 464 16.72 18.40 6.54
CA ILE A 464 17.15 19.67 5.98
C ILE A 464 16.77 19.69 4.49
N VAL A 465 15.87 20.58 4.13
CA VAL A 465 15.33 20.71 2.78
C VAL A 465 15.92 21.94 2.11
N SER A 466 16.51 21.75 0.93
CA SER A 466 17.02 22.82 0.08
C SER A 466 16.20 22.96 -1.18
N SER A 467 15.88 24.20 -1.56
CA SER A 467 15.28 24.53 -2.86
C SER A 467 16.33 24.80 -3.95
N ARG A 468 17.61 24.85 -3.57
CA ARG A 468 18.73 25.01 -4.50
C ARG A 468 19.11 23.70 -5.16
N ASP A 469 19.55 23.81 -6.40
CA ASP A 469 20.18 22.72 -7.13
C ASP A 469 21.42 22.21 -6.36
N PRO A 470 21.53 20.90 -6.08
CA PRO A 470 22.67 20.33 -5.35
C PRO A 470 23.98 20.34 -6.15
N GLY A 471 23.91 20.63 -7.44
CA GLY A 471 25.00 20.51 -8.40
C GLY A 471 25.35 19.06 -8.71
N GLN A 472 26.46 18.87 -9.41
CA GLN A 472 26.97 17.56 -9.80
C GLN A 472 28.30 17.24 -9.13
N TRP A 473 28.65 15.96 -9.09
CA TRP A 473 29.98 15.51 -8.68
C TRP A 473 31.06 15.97 -9.66
N GLU A 474 32.27 16.18 -9.14
CA GLU A 474 33.43 16.50 -9.97
C GLU A 474 33.87 15.25 -10.75
N ALA A 475 34.50 15.49 -11.89
CA ALA A 475 35.10 14.41 -12.66
C ALA A 475 36.23 13.74 -11.87
N VAL A 476 36.41 12.43 -12.12
CA VAL A 476 37.53 11.65 -11.59
C VAL A 476 38.87 12.19 -12.12
N THR A 477 39.97 11.87 -11.44
CA THR A 477 41.35 12.07 -11.93
C THR A 477 42.11 10.74 -12.00
N THR A 478 43.20 10.67 -12.75
CA THR A 478 44.03 9.46 -12.87
C THR A 478 45.45 9.66 -12.34
N PHE A 479 46.07 8.58 -11.85
CA PHE A 479 47.50 8.49 -11.60
C PHE A 479 48.08 7.21 -12.21
N PRO A 480 49.05 7.27 -13.14
CA PRO A 480 49.61 8.49 -13.73
C PRO A 480 48.57 9.28 -14.55
N ALA A 481 48.89 10.53 -14.89
CA ALA A 481 48.07 11.32 -15.81
C ALA A 481 48.03 10.67 -17.20
N GLU A 482 46.98 10.95 -17.97
CA GLU A 482 46.82 10.41 -19.33
C GLU A 482 48.02 10.74 -20.24
N GLY A 483 48.33 9.85 -21.19
CA GLY A 483 49.51 9.96 -22.04
C GLY A 483 50.23 8.63 -22.26
N GLY A 484 51.55 8.70 -22.47
CA GLY A 484 52.38 7.51 -22.65
C GLY A 484 52.55 6.73 -21.35
N ILE A 485 52.30 5.42 -21.38
CA ILE A 485 52.47 4.51 -20.23
C ILE A 485 53.19 3.22 -20.67
N ALA A 486 54.09 2.68 -19.87
CA ALA A 486 54.82 1.48 -20.27
C ALA A 486 53.91 0.25 -20.26
N VAL A 487 54.08 -0.67 -21.21
CA VAL A 487 53.27 -1.91 -21.28
C VAL A 487 53.35 -2.67 -19.94
N GLY A 488 52.19 -2.92 -19.34
CA GLY A 488 52.04 -3.65 -18.08
C GLY A 488 51.98 -2.76 -16.83
N GLU A 489 52.22 -1.45 -16.94
CA GLU A 489 51.93 -0.50 -15.86
C GLU A 489 50.42 -0.29 -15.69
N SER A 490 50.02 0.23 -14.52
CA SER A 490 48.62 0.38 -14.16
C SER A 490 48.22 1.81 -13.84
N VAL A 491 46.96 2.13 -14.13
CA VAL A 491 46.32 3.40 -13.84
C VAL A 491 45.44 3.29 -12.60
N LYS A 492 45.56 4.24 -11.69
CA LYS A 492 44.67 4.42 -10.54
C LYS A 492 43.67 5.52 -10.81
N LEU A 493 42.40 5.26 -10.54
CA LEU A 493 41.36 6.29 -10.51
C LEU A 493 41.31 6.94 -9.12
N GLN A 494 41.11 8.25 -9.06
CA GLN A 494 41.14 9.03 -7.83
C GLN A 494 40.02 10.07 -7.81
N HIS A 495 39.42 10.28 -6.63
CA HIS A 495 38.45 11.33 -6.40
C HIS A 495 38.57 11.85 -4.96
N LYS A 496 38.42 13.16 -4.76
CA LYS A 496 38.65 13.80 -3.45
C LYS A 496 37.65 13.40 -2.37
N PHE A 497 36.48 12.87 -2.77
CA PHE A 497 35.43 12.37 -1.88
C PHE A 497 35.29 10.85 -1.98
N SER A 498 36.40 10.10 -1.99
CA SER A 498 36.43 8.65 -2.20
C SER A 498 35.54 7.83 -1.26
N GLY A 499 35.17 8.34 -0.09
CA GLY A 499 34.21 7.70 0.82
C GLY A 499 32.74 7.88 0.44
N LEU A 500 32.42 8.84 -0.42
CA LEU A 500 31.04 9.24 -0.77
C LEU A 500 30.66 8.90 -2.22
N VAL A 501 31.65 8.58 -3.07
CA VAL A 501 31.41 8.35 -4.50
C VAL A 501 31.78 6.94 -4.95
N LYS A 502 31.20 6.55 -6.07
CA LYS A 502 31.47 5.34 -6.84
C LYS A 502 32.01 5.76 -8.21
N LEU A 503 33.04 5.07 -8.70
CA LEU A 503 33.68 5.35 -9.99
C LEU A 503 33.38 4.19 -10.94
N HIS A 504 32.37 4.36 -11.80
CA HIS A 504 31.98 3.37 -12.79
C HIS A 504 32.79 3.59 -14.06
N TYR A 505 33.41 2.55 -14.61
CA TYR A 505 34.30 2.70 -15.75
C TYR A 505 34.12 1.64 -16.83
N THR A 506 34.54 1.98 -18.05
CA THR A 506 34.59 1.09 -19.21
C THR A 506 35.94 1.24 -19.91
N LEU A 507 36.37 0.17 -20.58
CA LEU A 507 37.64 0.10 -21.32
C LEU A 507 37.44 -0.16 -22.83
N ASP A 508 36.20 -0.42 -23.24
CA ASP A 508 35.81 -0.77 -24.61
C ASP A 508 35.29 0.43 -25.41
N GLY A 509 35.32 1.63 -24.83
CA GLY A 509 34.85 2.87 -25.43
C GLY A 509 33.35 3.15 -25.27
N THR A 510 32.58 2.24 -24.67
CA THR A 510 31.17 2.50 -24.32
C THR A 510 31.05 3.47 -23.15
N ASP A 511 29.94 4.18 -23.03
CA ASP A 511 29.72 5.09 -21.91
C ASP A 511 29.38 4.30 -20.63
N PRO A 512 30.08 4.53 -19.50
CA PRO A 512 29.81 3.82 -18.25
C PRO A 512 28.43 4.18 -17.69
N THR A 513 27.81 3.18 -17.07
CA THR A 513 26.54 3.29 -16.33
C THR A 513 26.74 2.83 -14.89
N GLU A 514 25.72 2.94 -14.04
CA GLU A 514 25.77 2.43 -12.66
C GLU A 514 25.97 0.89 -12.58
N LEU A 515 25.74 0.18 -13.69
CA LEU A 515 25.98 -1.27 -13.81
C LEU A 515 27.37 -1.62 -14.36
N SER A 516 28.16 -0.62 -14.78
CA SER A 516 29.52 -0.83 -15.26
C SER A 516 30.47 -1.22 -14.12
N PRO A 517 31.61 -1.86 -14.43
CA PRO A 517 32.64 -2.19 -13.44
C PRO A 517 32.96 -1.02 -12.51
N LEU A 518 32.99 -1.33 -11.22
CA LEU A 518 33.20 -0.35 -10.17
C LEU A 518 34.68 -0.33 -9.78
N TYR A 519 35.31 0.84 -9.91
CA TYR A 519 36.55 1.15 -9.22
C TYR A 519 36.16 1.86 -7.91
N ASN A 520 36.25 1.16 -6.77
CA ASN A 520 35.71 1.67 -5.51
C ASN A 520 36.83 2.25 -4.64
N PRO A 521 37.09 3.57 -4.63
CA PRO A 521 38.21 4.18 -3.90
C PRO A 521 38.10 4.11 -2.36
N SER A 522 37.11 3.38 -1.84
CA SER A 522 36.91 3.10 -0.42
C SER A 522 37.98 2.16 0.14
N THR A 523 38.54 2.49 1.30
CA THR A 523 39.64 1.77 1.98
C THR A 523 39.26 0.38 2.50
N TYR A 524 37.99 -0.01 2.43
CA TYR A 524 37.47 -1.24 3.05
C TYR A 524 37.39 -2.44 2.11
N GLN A 525 37.63 -2.25 0.80
CA GLN A 525 37.62 -3.30 -0.23
C GLN A 525 38.85 -3.18 -1.14
N PRO A 526 40.03 -3.62 -0.68
CA PRO A 526 41.27 -3.51 -1.46
C PRO A 526 41.20 -4.26 -2.80
N GLU A 527 40.40 -5.32 -2.90
CA GLU A 527 40.16 -6.10 -4.11
C GLU A 527 39.37 -5.35 -5.20
N LEU A 528 38.60 -4.31 -4.84
CA LEU A 528 37.93 -3.42 -5.81
C LEU A 528 38.74 -2.15 -6.13
N ASN A 529 39.92 -2.03 -5.51
CA ASN A 529 40.88 -0.95 -5.74
C ASN A 529 42.08 -1.42 -6.56
N VAL A 530 41.86 -2.37 -7.48
CA VAL A 530 42.93 -2.90 -8.31
C VAL A 530 43.24 -1.89 -9.41
N PRO A 531 44.48 -1.36 -9.47
CA PRO A 531 44.90 -0.48 -10.55
C PRO A 531 44.68 -1.14 -11.92
N ILE A 532 44.18 -0.38 -12.89
CA ILE A 532 43.80 -0.88 -14.22
C ILE A 532 45.07 -1.09 -15.05
N PRO A 533 45.47 -2.33 -15.41
CA PRO A 533 46.68 -2.58 -16.18
C PRO A 533 46.49 -2.18 -17.65
N ILE A 534 47.48 -1.49 -18.21
CA ILE A 534 47.48 -1.05 -19.61
C ILE A 534 48.43 -1.94 -20.41
N LYS A 535 47.86 -2.71 -21.35
CA LYS A 535 48.63 -3.62 -22.22
C LYS A 535 48.76 -3.12 -23.66
N GLU A 536 47.82 -2.29 -24.07
CA GLU A 536 47.72 -1.67 -25.38
C GLU A 536 47.10 -0.28 -25.21
N THR A 537 47.05 0.52 -26.28
CA THR A 537 46.39 1.82 -26.21
C THR A 537 44.94 1.66 -25.76
N THR A 538 44.62 2.25 -24.60
CA THR A 538 43.35 2.05 -23.90
C THR A 538 42.69 3.39 -23.64
N VAL A 539 41.39 3.48 -23.91
CA VAL A 539 40.56 4.61 -23.50
C VAL A 539 39.77 4.20 -22.27
N ILE A 540 39.98 4.92 -21.17
CA ILE A 540 39.23 4.71 -19.93
C ILE A 540 38.17 5.80 -19.84
N LYS A 541 36.89 5.41 -19.88
CA LYS A 541 35.77 6.33 -19.60
C LYS A 541 35.28 6.09 -18.19
N VAL A 542 34.99 7.17 -17.46
CA VAL A 542 34.58 7.08 -16.05
C VAL A 542 33.40 8.01 -15.74
N LEU A 543 32.39 7.47 -15.07
CA LEU A 543 31.26 8.16 -14.47
C LEU A 543 31.43 8.16 -12.95
N VAL A 544 31.32 9.33 -12.31
CA VAL A 544 31.29 9.47 -10.86
C VAL A 544 29.85 9.60 -10.39
N SER A 545 29.41 8.70 -9.51
CA SER A 545 28.07 8.72 -8.90
C SER A 545 28.16 8.73 -7.38
N GLY A 546 27.09 9.17 -6.71
CA GLY A 546 27.00 9.21 -5.24
C GLY A 546 25.80 10.02 -4.78
N TYR A 547 25.33 9.77 -3.56
CA TYR A 547 24.16 10.47 -3.02
C TYR A 547 24.42 11.95 -2.76
N GLY A 548 23.39 12.78 -2.96
CA GLY A 548 23.39 14.19 -2.56
C GLY A 548 23.77 15.18 -3.65
N LYS A 549 24.25 14.68 -4.80
CA LYS A 549 24.50 15.45 -6.02
C LYS A 549 24.14 14.63 -7.26
N HIS A 550 23.96 15.31 -8.38
CA HIS A 550 23.84 14.67 -9.69
C HIS A 550 25.17 13.99 -10.07
N ASN A 551 25.10 12.98 -10.94
CA ASN A 551 26.28 12.29 -11.44
C ASN A 551 27.21 13.26 -12.19
N SER A 552 28.52 12.98 -12.21
CA SER A 552 29.47 13.78 -12.97
C SER A 552 29.24 13.67 -14.47
N GLU A 553 29.83 14.58 -15.25
CA GLU A 553 30.08 14.30 -16.66
C GLU A 553 30.98 13.07 -16.80
N ILE A 554 30.79 12.30 -17.88
CA ILE A 554 31.68 11.19 -18.20
C ILE A 554 33.03 11.75 -18.65
N LYS A 555 34.10 11.36 -17.95
CA LYS A 555 35.46 11.76 -18.30
C LYS A 555 36.17 10.63 -19.03
N SER A 556 36.76 10.95 -20.19
CA SER A 556 37.58 10.03 -20.98
C SER A 556 39.07 10.34 -20.78
N PHE A 557 39.88 9.30 -20.64
CA PHE A 557 41.34 9.37 -20.56
C PHE A 557 41.97 8.44 -21.59
N THR A 558 43.00 8.88 -22.29
CA THR A 558 43.70 8.05 -23.29
C THR A 558 45.11 7.69 -22.82
N PHE A 559 45.39 6.39 -22.72
CA PHE A 559 46.70 5.87 -22.37
C PHE A 559 47.33 5.15 -23.55
N ASN A 560 48.47 5.63 -24.03
CA ASN A 560 49.20 5.06 -25.16
C ASN A 560 50.31 4.15 -24.63
N ALA A 561 50.16 2.84 -24.83
CA ALA A 561 51.16 1.86 -24.43
C ALA A 561 52.41 2.00 -25.31
N HIS A 562 53.61 2.05 -24.69
CA HIS A 562 54.89 2.16 -25.38
C HIS A 562 55.93 1.13 -24.91
#